data_AF-A0A643BNA6-F1
#
_entry.id   AF-A0A643BNA6-F1
#
_cell.length_a   1.000
_cell.length_b   1.000
_cell.length_c   1.000
_cell.angle_alpha   90.00
_cell.angle_beta   90.00
_cell.angle_gamma   90.00
#
_symmetry.space_group_name_H-M   'P 1'
#
loop_
_entity.id
_entity.type
_entity.pdbx_description
1 polymer ?
#
loop_
_entity_poly.entity_id
_entity_poly.type
_entity_poly.pdbx_seq_one_letter_code
_entity_poly.pdbx_strand_id
1 'polypeptide(L)'
;TKSTPHRRSFASSAGLPTSLDSDILNDFKIKGNFVKILPSKKSEFNTSGLFVVAEGIGCKHSGSNMETLERIQQNRQVMTFILMVFLSQAHPAPIRYSVLEETESVSFIAHLTKDLGLGIGELAARSAQVVCDDDKQRLLLDRQTGDLLLREKLDREDLCGPVEPCVLHFQVFLETPVQFFEGELLIQDINDHSPVFPNREMLLKIPENSQPGTVFPLKLAQDLDVGSNALQKYTISPNSHFHVVTRNHSEGKKYPDLVQDKALDREEQPEFSLTLMALDGGSPPRSGTSMLRILIMDVNDNAPEFVHTPYEVQVLENSPLHSPILTVLARDVDAGNFGTVSYGLFQASEEIKQTFSINEVTGEIRLTKKLDFEQIKSYHVEIEATDGGGLSGKGTVVIEVVDVNDNAPELTIPSLTCSIPENAPETVVSIFRIRDRDSGDNGRMVCSIPDNLPFILKPTFKNFYTLVTESPLDRESRAETQREKLKESPNCRSSFVRLSVVFGQ
;
A
#
# COMPACT_ATOMS: atom_id res chain seq x y z
N THR A 1 17.88 53.63 4.12
CA THR A 1 19.24 54.21 4.01
C THR A 1 20.16 53.17 3.39
N LYS A 2 20.81 53.55 2.27
CA LYS A 2 21.82 52.75 1.54
C LYS A 2 23.03 52.45 2.44
N SER A 3 23.64 51.27 2.30
CA SER A 3 24.99 51.07 1.72
C SER A 3 25.69 49.78 2.19
N THR A 4 25.96 48.89 1.24
CA THR A 4 27.07 47.90 1.17
C THR A 4 28.46 48.59 1.20
N PRO A 5 29.65 47.93 1.07
CA PRO A 5 30.00 46.50 0.88
C PRO A 5 31.22 45.98 1.69
N HIS A 6 31.56 44.68 1.59
CA HIS A 6 32.94 44.25 1.27
C HIS A 6 33.05 42.79 0.77
N ARG A 7 33.73 42.64 -0.38
CA ARG A 7 34.26 41.40 -0.99
C ARG A 7 35.52 40.91 -0.26
N ARG A 8 35.76 39.59 -0.26
CA ARG A 8 37.05 38.99 -0.71
C ARG A 8 36.90 37.50 -1.02
N SER A 9 37.48 37.11 -2.15
CA SER A 9 37.63 35.77 -2.73
C SER A 9 39.01 35.20 -2.43
N PHE A 10 39.16 33.89 -2.29
CA PHE A 10 40.32 33.12 -2.76
C PHE A 10 39.91 31.65 -3.00
N ALA A 11 40.47 31.07 -4.06
CA ALA A 11 40.26 29.72 -4.56
C ALA A 11 41.41 28.79 -4.12
N SER A 12 41.16 27.48 -3.98
CA SER A 12 41.82 26.40 -4.75
C SER A 12 41.51 24.98 -4.23
N SER A 13 41.22 24.11 -5.20
CA SER A 13 41.47 22.65 -5.32
C SER A 13 41.96 21.81 -4.12
N ALA A 14 41.34 20.65 -3.91
CA ALA A 14 41.91 19.31 -4.21
C ALA A 14 41.16 18.16 -3.50
N GLY A 15 41.05 17.00 -4.17
CA GLY A 15 41.07 15.69 -3.51
C GLY A 15 39.78 14.87 -3.46
N LEU A 16 39.50 14.12 -4.54
CA LEU A 16 38.71 12.89 -4.51
C LEU A 16 39.67 11.71 -4.26
N PRO A 17 39.34 10.73 -3.39
CA PRO A 17 40.10 9.50 -3.27
C PRO A 17 39.51 8.37 -4.15
N THR A 18 40.41 7.66 -4.82
CA THR A 18 40.19 6.37 -5.51
C THR A 18 40.98 5.28 -4.81
N SER A 19 40.33 4.16 -4.47
CA SER A 19 40.87 2.78 -4.39
C SER A 19 39.79 1.91 -3.73
N LEU A 20 39.54 0.64 -4.02
CA LEU A 20 40.01 -0.36 -4.97
C LEU A 20 39.06 -1.55 -4.70
N ASP A 21 38.53 -2.20 -5.71
CA ASP A 21 38.57 -3.67 -5.75
C ASP A 21 38.23 -4.15 -7.16
N SER A 22 39.21 -4.84 -7.74
CA SER A 22 39.13 -5.57 -8.99
C SER A 22 39.48 -7.01 -8.65
N ASP A 23 38.64 -7.97 -9.06
CA ASP A 23 39.08 -9.19 -9.75
C ASP A 23 37.87 -10.08 -10.06
N ILE A 24 37.68 -10.40 -11.34
CA ILE A 24 37.75 -11.76 -11.90
C ILE A 24 37.36 -11.70 -13.40
N LEU A 25 38.40 -11.93 -14.22
CA LEU A 25 38.49 -12.52 -15.57
C LEU A 25 37.47 -12.11 -16.66
N ASN A 26 37.91 -11.36 -17.69
CA ASN A 26 38.56 -11.83 -18.94
C ASN A 26 37.64 -12.63 -19.88
N ASP A 27 37.24 -11.99 -21.00
CA ASP A 27 37.55 -12.52 -22.34
C ASP A 27 37.37 -11.47 -23.47
N PHE A 28 38.52 -11.13 -24.09
CA PHE A 28 38.84 -10.67 -25.46
C PHE A 28 37.82 -9.84 -26.29
N LYS A 29 38.12 -8.57 -26.59
CA LYS A 29 38.95 -7.96 -27.68
C LYS A 29 38.21 -7.71 -29.02
N ILE A 30 38.19 -6.42 -29.38
CA ILE A 30 37.70 -5.85 -30.66
C ILE A 30 38.63 -6.22 -31.83
N LYS A 31 38.06 -6.58 -32.99
CA LYS A 31 38.65 -6.38 -34.33
C LYS A 31 37.54 -6.23 -35.40
N GLY A 32 37.64 -5.21 -36.24
CA GLY A 32 36.60 -4.82 -37.20
C GLY A 32 36.59 -5.52 -38.57
N ASN A 33 35.58 -5.10 -39.35
CA ASN A 33 35.35 -5.13 -40.80
C ASN A 33 35.10 -6.48 -41.53
N PHE A 34 33.80 -6.81 -41.63
CA PHE A 34 33.02 -7.40 -42.75
C PHE A 34 32.46 -8.85 -42.69
N VAL A 35 31.11 -8.89 -42.75
CA VAL A 35 30.14 -9.77 -43.46
C VAL A 35 29.96 -11.25 -43.05
N LYS A 36 28.74 -11.65 -42.64
CA LYS A 36 27.77 -12.46 -43.46
C LYS A 36 26.42 -12.71 -42.75
N ILE A 37 25.35 -12.61 -43.53
CA ILE A 37 23.93 -12.90 -43.20
C ILE A 37 23.63 -14.38 -43.47
N LEU A 38 22.65 -15.00 -42.78
CA LEU A 38 21.57 -15.85 -43.34
C LEU A 38 20.50 -16.20 -42.25
N PRO A 39 19.25 -16.56 -42.63
CA PRO A 39 18.00 -16.15 -41.99
C PRO A 39 17.13 -17.32 -41.50
N SER A 40 16.15 -17.04 -40.65
CA SER A 40 14.96 -17.89 -40.36
C SER A 40 14.20 -17.21 -39.21
N LYS A 41 12.93 -16.80 -39.29
CA LYS A 41 11.74 -17.41 -39.92
C LYS A 41 10.73 -16.33 -40.33
N LYS A 42 10.04 -16.61 -41.44
CA LYS A 42 8.85 -15.93 -41.96
C LYS A 42 7.59 -16.28 -41.13
N SER A 43 6.70 -15.30 -41.02
CA SER A 43 5.24 -15.40 -41.30
C SER A 43 4.72 -13.95 -41.41
N GLU A 44 4.65 -13.34 -42.60
CA GLU A 44 3.44 -13.29 -43.46
C GLU A 44 2.13 -13.08 -42.69
N PHE A 45 1.58 -11.86 -42.66
CA PHE A 45 0.44 -11.44 -43.50
C PHE A 45 0.19 -9.91 -43.40
N ASN A 46 0.05 -9.27 -44.59
CA ASN A 46 -0.93 -8.25 -45.03
C ASN A 46 -1.58 -7.25 -44.05
N THR A 47 -2.02 -6.06 -44.45
CA THR A 47 -1.80 -5.10 -45.55
C THR A 47 -2.49 -3.81 -45.07
N SER A 48 -2.21 -2.68 -45.74
CA SER A 48 -2.85 -1.36 -45.63
C SER A 48 -2.55 -0.59 -44.32
N GLY A 49 -1.91 0.57 -44.30
CA GLY A 49 -1.83 1.64 -45.30
C GLY A 49 -2.62 2.83 -44.77
N LEU A 50 -1.96 3.79 -44.11
CA LEU A 50 -2.18 5.23 -44.30
C LEU A 50 -1.14 6.05 -43.53
N PHE A 51 -0.81 7.17 -44.15
CA PHE A 51 0.23 8.12 -43.80
C PHE A 51 -0.03 8.85 -42.48
N VAL A 52 1.03 9.04 -41.68
CA VAL A 52 1.13 10.13 -40.71
C VAL A 52 2.19 11.11 -41.19
N VAL A 53 1.76 12.36 -41.26
CA VAL A 53 2.52 13.57 -41.58
C VAL A 53 3.59 13.80 -40.51
N ALA A 54 4.82 14.07 -40.93
CA ALA A 54 5.86 14.61 -40.08
C ALA A 54 6.44 15.88 -40.71
N GLU A 55 6.51 16.90 -39.87
CA GLU A 55 6.97 18.25 -40.12
C GLU A 55 8.45 18.34 -40.50
N GLY A 56 8.74 19.34 -41.33
CA GLY A 56 9.79 20.33 -41.08
C GLY A 56 11.23 19.87 -40.90
N ILE A 57 12.07 20.19 -41.88
CA ILE A 57 13.40 20.81 -41.69
C ILE A 57 13.70 21.63 -42.94
N GLY A 58 13.90 22.93 -42.77
CA GLY A 58 14.45 23.81 -43.79
C GLY A 58 15.97 23.75 -43.83
N CYS A 59 16.55 23.99 -45.02
CA CYS A 59 17.83 24.69 -45.22
C CYS A 59 18.25 24.68 -46.71
N LYS A 60 18.32 25.87 -47.33
CA LYS A 60 19.55 26.50 -47.91
C LYS A 60 19.30 27.30 -49.19
N HIS A 61 19.68 28.57 -49.06
CA HIS A 61 20.11 29.53 -50.09
C HIS A 61 21.07 28.91 -51.12
N SER A 62 20.88 29.14 -52.43
CA SER A 62 21.33 30.28 -53.26
C SER A 62 22.72 30.04 -53.90
N GLY A 63 22.80 30.29 -55.22
CA GLY A 63 24.01 30.23 -56.06
C GLY A 63 23.68 29.62 -57.42
N SER A 64 23.17 30.43 -58.38
CA SER A 64 23.93 31.08 -59.46
C SER A 64 23.96 30.25 -60.75
N ASN A 65 23.27 30.70 -61.80
CA ASN A 65 23.92 31.22 -63.01
C ASN A 65 22.90 31.75 -64.02
N MET A 66 23.29 32.86 -64.62
CA MET A 66 22.60 33.70 -65.58
C MET A 66 23.08 33.33 -66.99
N GLU A 67 22.23 33.66 -67.97
CA GLU A 67 22.43 33.72 -69.44
C GLU A 67 21.83 32.59 -70.28
N THR A 68 20.69 32.89 -70.92
CA THR A 68 20.65 33.03 -72.38
C THR A 68 19.41 33.81 -72.82
N LEU A 69 19.66 34.78 -73.70
CA LEU A 69 18.72 35.70 -74.34
C LEU A 69 18.07 35.01 -75.56
N GLU A 70 16.76 35.18 -75.80
CA GLU A 70 16.19 35.76 -77.04
C GLU A 70 14.65 35.69 -77.12
N ARG A 71 14.05 36.88 -77.37
CA ARG A 71 12.86 37.25 -78.17
C ARG A 71 11.74 36.18 -78.35
N ILE A 72 10.47 36.50 -78.10
CA ILE A 72 9.59 37.30 -79.00
C ILE A 72 8.48 38.03 -78.21
N GLN A 73 8.07 39.15 -78.79
CA GLN A 73 7.28 40.27 -78.30
C GLN A 73 5.77 40.15 -78.67
N GLN A 74 4.94 40.98 -78.02
CA GLN A 74 3.55 41.42 -78.36
C GLN A 74 2.40 40.56 -77.80
N ASN A 75 1.36 41.08 -77.13
CA ASN A 75 0.75 42.41 -77.16
C ASN A 75 0.13 42.85 -75.83
N ARG A 76 0.17 44.17 -75.60
CA ARG A 76 -0.49 44.91 -74.52
C ARG A 76 -1.94 45.23 -74.90
N GLN A 77 -2.78 45.33 -73.86
CA GLN A 77 -4.07 46.06 -73.79
C GLN A 77 -5.30 45.40 -74.43
N VAL A 78 -6.18 44.84 -73.59
CA VAL A 78 -7.49 45.44 -73.27
C VAL A 78 -7.86 45.06 -71.82
N MET A 79 -7.71 46.01 -70.90
CA MET A 79 -8.38 45.99 -69.61
C MET A 79 -9.51 47.01 -69.72
N THR A 80 -10.73 46.54 -69.99
CA THR A 80 -12.02 47.17 -69.67
C THR A 80 -13.14 46.35 -70.33
N PHE A 81 -14.22 46.09 -69.59
CA PHE A 81 -15.39 45.25 -69.91
C PHE A 81 -15.30 43.74 -69.66
N ILE A 82 -14.82 43.33 -68.47
CA ILE A 82 -15.42 42.19 -67.74
C ILE A 82 -15.69 42.65 -66.31
N LEU A 83 -16.58 43.62 -66.17
CA LEU A 83 -17.20 44.02 -64.92
C LEU A 83 -18.69 44.16 -65.25
N MET A 84 -19.40 43.03 -65.35
CA MET A 84 -20.88 42.86 -65.34
C MET A 84 -21.32 41.55 -66.04
N VAL A 85 -20.74 40.39 -65.68
CA VAL A 85 -21.45 39.08 -65.77
C VAL A 85 -20.96 38.16 -64.65
N PHE A 86 -21.00 38.64 -63.42
CA PHE A 86 -21.33 37.78 -62.29
C PHE A 86 -22.60 38.40 -61.70
N LEU A 87 -23.72 38.19 -62.40
CA LEU A 87 -24.99 38.11 -61.69
C LEU A 87 -24.80 36.94 -60.74
N SER A 88 -24.43 37.25 -59.50
CA SER A 88 -24.66 36.34 -58.38
C SER A 88 -26.12 35.93 -58.51
N GLN A 89 -26.37 34.66 -58.84
CA GLN A 89 -27.63 34.03 -58.53
C GLN A 89 -27.69 34.07 -57.00
N ALA A 90 -28.15 35.19 -56.44
CA ALA A 90 -28.52 35.27 -55.04
C ALA A 90 -29.69 34.31 -54.91
N HIS A 91 -29.38 33.07 -54.55
CA HIS A 91 -30.41 32.11 -54.19
C HIS A 91 -31.16 32.76 -53.02
N PRO A 92 -32.49 32.79 -53.04
CA PRO A 92 -33.25 33.26 -51.90
C PRO A 92 -32.75 32.50 -50.68
N ALA A 93 -32.48 33.21 -49.57
CA ALA A 93 -32.14 32.53 -48.33
C ALA A 93 -33.27 31.54 -47.99
N PRO A 94 -32.95 30.32 -47.53
CA PRO A 94 -33.96 29.35 -47.19
C PRO A 94 -34.85 29.90 -46.07
N ILE A 95 -36.12 29.52 -46.10
CA ILE A 95 -37.09 29.95 -45.09
C ILE A 95 -36.82 29.17 -43.81
N ARG A 96 -36.62 29.87 -42.70
CA ARG A 96 -36.24 29.27 -41.42
C ARG A 96 -37.39 29.27 -40.44
N TYR A 97 -37.73 28.09 -39.96
CA TYR A 97 -38.67 27.90 -38.85
C TYR A 97 -37.98 27.18 -37.71
N SER A 98 -38.56 27.26 -36.52
CA SER A 98 -38.11 26.50 -35.35
C SER A 98 -39.29 25.86 -34.66
N VAL A 99 -39.12 24.63 -34.21
CA VAL A 99 -40.10 23.91 -33.41
C VAL A 99 -39.38 23.20 -32.27
N LEU A 100 -40.02 23.14 -31.10
CA LEU A 100 -39.53 22.27 -30.03
C LEU A 100 -39.69 20.82 -30.48
N GLU A 101 -38.73 19.98 -30.14
CA GLU A 101 -38.95 18.54 -30.25
C GLU A 101 -40.09 18.10 -29.34
N GLU A 102 -40.52 16.85 -29.52
CA GLU A 102 -41.62 16.24 -28.80
C GLU A 102 -42.97 17.00 -28.92
N THR A 103 -43.05 17.96 -29.84
CA THR A 103 -44.28 18.69 -30.14
C THR A 103 -45.31 17.75 -30.75
N GLU A 104 -46.55 17.83 -30.26
CA GLU A 104 -47.66 16.95 -30.68
C GLU A 104 -47.93 17.00 -32.19
N SER A 105 -48.37 15.87 -32.74
CA SER A 105 -48.75 15.79 -34.16
C SER A 105 -49.86 16.79 -34.50
N VAL A 106 -49.85 17.30 -35.74
CA VAL A 106 -50.80 18.31 -36.25
C VAL A 106 -50.64 19.70 -35.59
N SER A 107 -49.55 19.93 -34.87
CA SER A 107 -49.23 21.25 -34.33
C SER A 107 -48.84 22.24 -35.41
N PHE A 108 -49.24 23.49 -35.22
CA PHE A 108 -48.93 24.60 -36.10
C PHE A 108 -47.46 25.02 -36.01
N ILE A 109 -46.79 25.13 -37.17
CA ILE A 109 -45.41 25.64 -37.27
C ILE A 109 -45.43 27.10 -37.75
N ALA A 110 -46.00 27.35 -38.93
CA ALA A 110 -45.96 28.68 -39.57
C ALA A 110 -47.03 28.86 -40.65
N HIS A 111 -47.28 30.12 -41.00
CA HIS A 111 -48.16 30.51 -42.11
C HIS A 111 -47.34 30.70 -43.40
N LEU A 112 -47.18 29.62 -44.18
CA LEU A 112 -46.29 29.58 -45.34
C LEU A 112 -46.68 30.57 -46.46
N THR A 113 -47.98 30.85 -46.62
CA THR A 113 -48.48 31.83 -47.60
C THR A 113 -47.94 33.24 -47.36
N LYS A 114 -47.85 33.65 -46.09
CA LYS A 114 -47.36 34.97 -45.69
C LYS A 114 -45.86 35.10 -45.99
N ASP A 115 -45.09 34.05 -45.69
CA ASP A 115 -43.64 34.07 -45.81
C ASP A 115 -43.16 33.88 -47.26
N LEU A 116 -43.96 33.19 -48.09
CA LEU A 116 -43.76 33.10 -49.55
C LEU A 116 -44.34 34.28 -50.34
N GLY A 117 -45.11 35.17 -49.70
CA GLY A 117 -45.79 36.28 -50.36
C GLY A 117 -46.89 35.85 -51.34
N LEU A 118 -47.52 34.69 -51.09
CA LEU A 118 -48.56 34.10 -51.95
C LEU A 118 -49.96 34.41 -51.43
N GLY A 119 -50.93 34.51 -52.35
CA GLY A 119 -52.33 34.77 -52.00
C GLY A 119 -53.04 33.59 -51.32
N ILE A 120 -54.10 33.87 -50.56
CA ILE A 120 -54.96 32.83 -49.97
C ILE A 120 -55.59 32.01 -51.12
N GLY A 121 -55.40 30.69 -51.10
CA GLY A 121 -55.87 29.76 -52.14
C GLY A 121 -54.91 29.57 -53.32
N GLU A 122 -53.81 30.34 -53.41
CA GLU A 122 -52.80 30.16 -54.46
C GLU A 122 -52.04 28.83 -54.29
N LEU A 123 -51.73 28.43 -53.05
CA LEU A 123 -51.13 27.13 -52.76
C LEU A 123 -52.03 25.95 -53.19
N ALA A 124 -53.35 26.10 -53.02
CA ALA A 124 -54.32 25.14 -53.52
C ALA A 124 -54.34 25.13 -55.06
N ALA A 125 -54.41 26.31 -55.69
CA ALA A 125 -54.45 26.45 -57.15
C ALA A 125 -53.18 25.92 -57.85
N ARG A 126 -52.02 26.03 -57.20
CA ARG A 126 -50.71 25.64 -57.76
C ARG A 126 -50.22 24.26 -57.29
N SER A 127 -51.12 23.44 -56.73
CA SER A 127 -50.79 22.09 -56.25
C SER A 127 -49.56 22.03 -55.33
N ALA A 128 -49.49 22.96 -54.37
CA ALA A 128 -48.37 23.04 -53.45
C ALA A 128 -48.16 21.75 -52.66
N GLN A 129 -46.92 21.28 -52.60
CA GLN A 129 -46.49 20.12 -51.83
C GLN A 129 -45.24 20.44 -51.02
N VAL A 130 -45.10 19.80 -49.87
CA VAL A 130 -43.90 19.87 -49.03
C VAL A 130 -43.23 18.51 -49.04
N VAL A 131 -41.94 18.49 -49.34
CA VAL A 131 -41.11 17.28 -49.40
C VAL A 131 -39.93 17.48 -48.46
N CYS A 132 -39.69 16.54 -47.55
CA CYS A 132 -38.50 16.55 -46.69
C CYS A 132 -37.39 15.74 -47.35
N ASP A 133 -36.14 16.07 -47.07
CA ASP A 133 -34.97 15.43 -47.70
C ASP A 133 -34.80 13.94 -47.34
N ASP A 134 -35.45 13.47 -46.27
CA ASP A 134 -35.37 12.09 -45.80
C ASP A 134 -36.46 11.15 -46.37
N ASP A 135 -37.15 11.59 -47.43
CA ASP A 135 -38.29 10.92 -48.10
C ASP A 135 -39.46 10.58 -47.17
N LYS A 136 -39.41 11.01 -45.90
CA LYS A 136 -40.50 10.88 -44.93
C LYS A 136 -41.31 12.16 -44.95
N GLN A 137 -42.63 12.01 -45.09
CA GLN A 137 -43.53 13.15 -45.00
C GLN A 137 -43.74 13.51 -43.53
N ARG A 138 -42.83 14.31 -42.96
CA ARG A 138 -42.90 14.77 -41.57
C ARG A 138 -43.67 16.07 -41.38
N LEU A 139 -43.86 16.80 -42.47
CA LEU A 139 -44.58 18.07 -42.51
C LEU A 139 -45.86 17.91 -43.33
N LEU A 140 -46.93 18.57 -42.89
CA LEU A 140 -48.20 18.68 -43.57
C LEU A 140 -48.41 20.13 -43.99
N LEU A 141 -48.84 20.35 -45.23
CA LEU A 141 -49.27 21.66 -45.70
C LEU A 141 -50.79 21.66 -45.85
N ASP A 142 -51.48 22.46 -45.04
CA ASP A 142 -52.87 22.79 -45.30
C ASP A 142 -52.92 23.79 -46.45
N ARG A 143 -53.35 23.31 -47.62
CA ARG A 143 -53.42 24.10 -48.86
C ARG A 143 -54.53 25.15 -48.83
N GLN A 144 -55.52 25.01 -47.95
CA GLN A 144 -56.65 25.94 -47.83
C GLN A 144 -56.28 27.13 -46.95
N THR A 145 -55.67 26.87 -45.79
CA THR A 145 -55.25 27.93 -44.85
C THR A 145 -53.86 28.47 -45.16
N GLY A 146 -52.99 27.65 -45.75
CA GLY A 146 -51.59 27.96 -45.97
C GLY A 146 -50.69 27.60 -44.79
N ASP A 147 -51.17 26.80 -43.86
CA ASP A 147 -50.47 26.47 -42.63
C ASP A 147 -49.56 25.27 -42.83
N LEU A 148 -48.32 25.41 -42.37
CA LEU A 148 -47.38 24.32 -42.22
C LEU A 148 -47.59 23.71 -40.83
N LEU A 149 -47.89 22.41 -40.79
CA LEU A 149 -48.18 21.65 -39.59
C LEU A 149 -47.19 20.47 -39.45
N LEU A 150 -46.96 20.00 -38.24
CA LEU A 150 -46.26 18.75 -38.01
C LEU A 150 -47.15 17.55 -38.36
N ARG A 151 -46.59 16.50 -38.96
CA ARG A 151 -47.31 15.25 -39.20
C ARG A 151 -47.18 14.27 -38.05
N GLU A 152 -45.99 14.22 -37.48
CA GLU A 152 -45.60 13.30 -36.43
C GLU A 152 -44.81 14.04 -35.37
N LYS A 153 -44.67 13.41 -34.21
CA LYS A 153 -43.78 13.85 -33.15
C LYS A 153 -42.34 13.71 -33.64
N LEU A 154 -41.54 14.75 -33.48
CA LEU A 154 -40.12 14.75 -33.84
C LEU A 154 -39.31 14.58 -32.56
N ASP A 155 -38.51 13.52 -32.51
CA ASP A 155 -37.51 13.22 -31.48
C ASP A 155 -36.14 13.65 -32.03
N ARG A 156 -35.48 14.60 -31.38
CA ARG A 156 -34.22 15.18 -31.87
C ARG A 156 -33.07 14.20 -31.69
N GLU A 157 -33.06 13.43 -30.61
CA GLU A 157 -32.03 12.43 -30.32
C GLU A 157 -31.99 11.36 -31.41
N ASP A 158 -33.16 10.91 -31.89
CA ASP A 158 -33.28 9.93 -32.97
C ASP A 158 -32.91 10.52 -34.35
N LEU A 159 -33.14 11.81 -34.58
CA LEU A 159 -32.90 12.47 -35.87
C LEU A 159 -31.46 12.93 -36.07
N CYS A 160 -30.91 13.57 -35.05
CA CYS A 160 -29.65 14.29 -35.12
C CYS A 160 -28.59 13.75 -34.16
N GLY A 161 -29.00 13.00 -33.12
CA GLY A 161 -28.10 12.50 -32.09
C GLY A 161 -27.27 13.63 -31.49
N PRO A 162 -25.92 13.57 -31.50
CA PRO A 162 -25.08 14.61 -30.89
C PRO A 162 -24.85 15.86 -31.78
N VAL A 163 -25.42 15.92 -32.99
CA VAL A 163 -25.14 16.98 -33.96
C VAL A 163 -25.97 18.23 -33.68
N GLU A 164 -25.29 19.37 -33.46
CA GLU A 164 -25.92 20.69 -33.31
C GLU A 164 -25.46 21.68 -34.39
N PRO A 165 -26.37 22.52 -34.94
CA PRO A 165 -27.82 22.51 -34.72
C PRO A 165 -28.55 21.37 -35.46
N CYS A 166 -29.67 20.89 -34.91
CA CYS A 166 -30.50 19.89 -35.56
C CYS A 166 -31.45 20.53 -36.58
N VAL A 167 -31.16 20.37 -37.87
CA VAL A 167 -31.89 21.02 -38.95
C VAL A 167 -32.50 19.97 -39.88
N LEU A 168 -33.81 20.01 -40.03
CA LEU A 168 -34.54 19.25 -41.04
C LEU A 168 -34.72 20.14 -42.28
N HIS A 169 -34.11 19.73 -43.39
CA HIS A 169 -34.25 20.40 -44.68
C HIS A 169 -35.52 19.92 -45.40
N PHE A 170 -36.27 20.85 -45.97
CA PHE A 170 -37.46 20.57 -46.77
C PHE A 170 -37.58 21.53 -47.96
N GLN A 171 -38.34 21.10 -48.95
CA GLN A 171 -38.62 21.86 -50.16
C GLN A 171 -40.13 22.03 -50.34
N VAL A 172 -40.54 23.26 -50.65
CA VAL A 172 -41.91 23.57 -51.06
C VAL A 172 -41.95 23.61 -52.58
N PHE A 173 -42.67 22.65 -53.17
CA PHE A 173 -42.86 22.54 -54.60
C PHE A 173 -44.22 23.13 -55.01
N LEU A 174 -44.22 24.03 -55.99
CA LEU A 174 -45.42 24.52 -56.66
C LEU A 174 -45.39 24.02 -58.10
N GLU A 175 -46.49 23.44 -58.59
CA GLU A 175 -46.54 22.75 -59.88
C GLU A 175 -46.72 23.70 -61.07
N THR A 176 -47.53 24.77 -60.91
CA THR A 176 -47.90 25.66 -62.02
C THR A 176 -47.83 27.14 -61.65
N PRO A 177 -46.86 27.93 -62.17
CA PRO A 177 -45.62 27.47 -62.80
C PRO A 177 -44.75 26.72 -61.78
N VAL A 178 -43.89 25.83 -62.29
CA VAL A 178 -42.92 25.08 -61.49
C VAL A 178 -42.02 26.02 -60.71
N GLN A 179 -42.08 25.96 -59.39
CA GLN A 179 -41.22 26.71 -58.48
C GLN A 179 -40.86 25.87 -57.26
N PHE A 180 -39.65 26.10 -56.73
CA PHE A 180 -39.13 25.46 -55.53
C PHE A 180 -38.70 26.53 -54.54
N PHE A 181 -39.06 26.33 -53.27
CA PHE A 181 -38.55 27.12 -52.16
C PHE A 181 -37.88 26.18 -51.16
N GLU A 182 -36.66 26.51 -50.79
CA GLU A 182 -35.94 25.77 -49.75
C GLU A 182 -36.36 26.26 -48.36
N GLY A 183 -36.54 25.31 -47.46
CA GLY A 183 -36.90 25.55 -46.08
C GLY A 183 -36.01 24.75 -45.12
N GLU A 184 -35.72 25.36 -43.98
CA GLU A 184 -34.96 24.78 -42.88
C GLU A 184 -35.87 24.81 -41.64
N LEU A 185 -36.13 23.64 -41.06
CA LEU A 185 -36.80 23.52 -39.77
C LEU A 185 -35.77 23.17 -38.70
N LEU A 186 -35.47 24.15 -37.84
CA LEU A 186 -34.63 23.96 -36.67
C LEU A 186 -35.42 23.24 -35.58
N ILE A 187 -34.97 22.05 -35.21
CA ILE A 187 -35.54 21.30 -34.09
C ILE A 187 -34.79 21.74 -32.82
N GLN A 188 -35.53 22.35 -31.91
CA GLN A 188 -35.03 22.84 -30.64
C GLN A 188 -35.15 21.76 -29.57
N ASP A 189 -34.02 21.50 -28.92
CA ASP A 189 -33.86 20.53 -27.84
C ASP A 189 -34.69 20.89 -26.60
N ILE A 190 -35.32 19.89 -25.99
CA ILE A 190 -35.97 19.99 -24.67
C ILE A 190 -35.25 19.07 -23.68
N ASN A 191 -35.32 19.38 -22.39
CA ASN A 191 -34.76 18.50 -21.36
C ASN A 191 -35.68 17.31 -21.07
N ASP A 192 -35.70 16.31 -21.95
CA ASP A 192 -36.50 15.09 -21.83
C ASP A 192 -35.66 13.82 -21.55
N HIS A 193 -34.34 13.88 -21.65
CA HIS A 193 -33.45 12.86 -21.09
C HIS A 193 -32.92 13.26 -19.71
N SER A 194 -32.20 12.34 -19.07
CA SER A 194 -31.57 12.60 -17.78
C SER A 194 -30.21 11.96 -17.78
N PRO A 195 -29.23 12.51 -17.04
CA PRO A 195 -27.94 11.86 -16.90
C PRO A 195 -28.08 10.41 -16.39
N VAL A 196 -27.48 9.44 -17.09
CA VAL A 196 -27.47 8.03 -16.67
C VAL A 196 -26.05 7.50 -16.60
N PHE A 197 -25.70 6.89 -15.47
CA PHE A 197 -24.46 6.14 -15.36
C PHE A 197 -24.62 4.73 -15.93
N PRO A 198 -23.65 4.22 -16.74
CA PRO A 198 -23.70 2.85 -17.26
C PRO A 198 -23.74 1.79 -16.16
N ASN A 199 -23.08 2.06 -15.04
CA ASN A 199 -23.00 1.16 -13.90
C ASN A 199 -23.69 1.78 -12.68
N ARG A 200 -24.51 0.98 -11.99
CA ARG A 200 -25.13 1.37 -10.71
C ARG A 200 -24.12 1.49 -9.56
N GLU A 201 -23.03 0.73 -9.64
CA GLU A 201 -21.94 0.75 -8.68
C GLU A 201 -20.59 0.84 -9.39
N MET A 202 -19.69 1.66 -8.86
CA MET A 202 -18.31 1.82 -9.29
C MET A 202 -17.39 1.44 -8.13
N LEU A 203 -16.49 0.49 -8.37
CA LEU A 203 -15.48 0.06 -7.41
C LEU A 203 -14.15 0.74 -7.70
N LEU A 204 -13.62 1.45 -6.70
CA LEU A 204 -12.28 2.03 -6.73
C LEU A 204 -11.44 1.39 -5.62
N LYS A 205 -10.17 1.12 -5.90
CA LYS A 205 -9.20 0.59 -4.93
C LYS A 205 -8.07 1.59 -4.80
N ILE A 206 -7.85 2.13 -3.61
CA ILE A 206 -6.84 3.17 -3.34
C ILE A 206 -5.94 2.66 -2.22
N PRO A 207 -4.61 2.62 -2.38
CA PRO A 207 -3.72 2.29 -1.27
C PRO A 207 -3.72 3.40 -0.22
N GLU A 208 -3.63 3.05 1.06
CA GLU A 208 -3.69 4.05 2.13
C GLU A 208 -2.53 5.05 2.11
N ASN A 209 -1.36 4.62 1.64
CA ASN A 209 -0.21 5.50 1.42
C ASN A 209 -0.37 6.48 0.23
N SER A 210 -1.54 6.50 -0.43
CA SER A 210 -1.88 7.46 -1.48
C SER A 210 -1.83 8.88 -0.94
N GLN A 211 -1.20 9.78 -1.68
CA GLN A 211 -0.96 11.14 -1.23
C GLN A 211 -2.18 12.04 -1.44
N PRO A 212 -2.49 12.97 -0.51
CA PRO A 212 -3.45 14.03 -0.76
C PRO A 212 -3.12 14.82 -2.04
N GLY A 213 -4.15 15.15 -2.80
CA GLY A 213 -4.07 15.75 -4.14
C GLY A 213 -4.06 14.74 -5.29
N THR A 214 -4.01 13.43 -5.00
CA THR A 214 -4.11 12.40 -6.04
C THR A 214 -5.48 12.43 -6.71
N VAL A 215 -5.48 12.30 -8.04
CA VAL A 215 -6.67 12.39 -8.88
C VAL A 215 -7.01 11.03 -9.46
N PHE A 216 -8.26 10.60 -9.28
CA PHE A 216 -8.79 9.33 -9.77
C PHE A 216 -9.90 9.61 -10.81
N PRO A 217 -9.67 9.30 -12.10
CA PRO A 217 -10.67 9.50 -13.13
C PRO A 217 -11.84 8.52 -12.92
N LEU A 218 -13.06 9.03 -12.93
CA LEU A 218 -14.28 8.23 -12.82
C LEU A 218 -14.98 8.10 -14.17
N LYS A 219 -15.87 7.12 -14.29
CA LYS A 219 -16.70 6.96 -15.48
C LYS A 219 -17.75 8.08 -15.51
N LEU A 220 -17.90 8.73 -16.67
CA LEU A 220 -18.93 9.75 -16.90
C LEU A 220 -20.34 9.14 -16.94
N ALA A 221 -21.34 9.98 -16.66
CA ALA A 221 -22.73 9.72 -17.03
C ALA A 221 -22.94 10.11 -18.51
N GLN A 222 -23.94 9.51 -19.13
CA GLN A 222 -24.39 9.80 -20.49
C GLN A 222 -25.70 10.57 -20.42
N ASP A 223 -25.80 11.60 -21.24
CA ASP A 223 -26.98 12.42 -21.43
C ASP A 223 -27.15 12.61 -22.93
N LEU A 224 -28.37 12.42 -23.45
CA LEU A 224 -28.63 12.45 -24.89
C LEU A 224 -28.98 13.86 -25.38
N ASP A 225 -29.47 14.70 -24.47
CA ASP A 225 -29.74 16.11 -24.68
C ASP A 225 -28.44 16.88 -24.99
N VAL A 226 -28.57 18.03 -25.64
CA VAL A 226 -27.45 18.87 -26.07
C VAL A 226 -27.46 20.26 -25.41
N GLY A 227 -26.44 21.07 -25.69
CA GLY A 227 -26.33 22.44 -25.17
C GLY A 227 -26.43 22.56 -23.64
N SER A 228 -27.43 23.31 -23.17
CA SER A 228 -27.67 23.53 -21.73
C SER A 228 -28.41 22.38 -21.04
N ASN A 229 -29.17 21.59 -21.78
CA ASN A 229 -29.92 20.45 -21.24
C ASN A 229 -29.02 19.22 -21.10
N ALA A 230 -27.87 19.20 -21.78
CA ALA A 230 -26.82 18.22 -21.55
C ALA A 230 -26.23 18.30 -20.13
N LEU A 231 -25.55 17.23 -19.72
CA LEU A 231 -24.77 17.12 -18.49
C LEU A 231 -23.84 18.33 -18.24
N GLN A 232 -24.00 18.99 -17.10
CA GLN A 232 -23.23 20.19 -16.74
C GLN A 232 -22.27 20.02 -15.57
N LYS A 233 -22.61 19.19 -14.57
CA LYS A 233 -21.88 19.16 -13.30
C LYS A 233 -21.92 17.79 -12.65
N TYR A 234 -20.81 17.45 -11.98
CA TYR A 234 -20.77 16.33 -11.03
C TYR A 234 -20.66 16.83 -9.59
N THR A 235 -21.28 16.07 -8.69
CA THR A 235 -21.18 16.25 -7.24
C THR A 235 -21.08 14.89 -6.57
N ILE A 236 -20.54 14.83 -5.36
CA ILE A 236 -20.53 13.63 -4.54
C ILE A 236 -21.19 13.90 -3.19
N SER A 237 -21.65 12.83 -2.53
CA SER A 237 -22.17 12.92 -1.16
C SER A 237 -21.15 13.57 -0.21
N PRO A 238 -21.60 14.41 0.74
CA PRO A 238 -20.71 15.09 1.69
C PRO A 238 -19.80 14.12 2.44
N ASN A 239 -18.50 14.41 2.45
CA ASN A 239 -17.48 13.63 3.16
C ASN A 239 -16.25 14.52 3.41
N SER A 240 -15.27 14.03 4.17
CA SER A 240 -14.07 14.79 4.54
C SER A 240 -12.78 14.41 3.79
N HIS A 241 -12.81 13.35 2.98
CA HIS A 241 -11.61 12.74 2.38
C HIS A 241 -11.51 12.96 0.88
N PHE A 242 -12.63 13.23 0.22
CA PHE A 242 -12.71 13.36 -1.22
C PHE A 242 -13.63 14.50 -1.63
N HIS A 243 -13.30 15.13 -2.75
CA HIS A 243 -14.21 15.96 -3.52
C HIS A 243 -14.18 15.54 -5.00
N VAL A 244 -15.18 15.97 -5.77
CA VAL A 244 -15.20 15.74 -7.22
C VAL A 244 -14.99 17.05 -7.97
N VAL A 245 -14.15 16.99 -8.99
CA VAL A 245 -13.91 18.08 -9.93
C VAL A 245 -14.51 17.69 -11.28
N THR A 246 -15.26 18.61 -11.88
CA THR A 246 -15.76 18.44 -13.24
C THR A 246 -14.75 19.03 -14.22
N ARG A 247 -14.08 18.18 -15.00
CA ARG A 247 -13.16 18.62 -16.05
C ARG A 247 -13.88 18.76 -17.39
N ASN A 248 -13.65 19.89 -18.05
CA ASN A 248 -14.14 20.13 -19.41
C ASN A 248 -13.12 19.63 -20.43
N HIS A 249 -13.57 18.85 -21.40
CA HIS A 249 -12.76 18.44 -22.56
C HIS A 249 -13.04 19.34 -23.77
N SER A 250 -12.12 19.38 -24.73
CA SER A 250 -12.23 20.11 -26.00
C SER A 250 -13.46 19.79 -26.86
N GLU A 251 -14.15 18.67 -26.59
CA GLU A 251 -15.36 18.23 -27.31
C GLU A 251 -16.66 18.62 -26.57
N GLY A 252 -16.59 19.46 -25.52
CA GLY A 252 -17.75 19.81 -24.69
C GLY A 252 -18.13 18.75 -23.65
N LYS A 253 -17.62 17.52 -23.78
CA LYS A 253 -17.80 16.45 -22.79
C LYS A 253 -17.19 16.81 -21.44
N LYS A 254 -17.91 16.48 -20.37
CA LYS A 254 -17.50 16.74 -18.99
C LYS A 254 -17.20 15.44 -18.25
N TYR A 255 -16.04 15.37 -17.62
CA TYR A 255 -15.55 14.19 -16.92
C TYR A 255 -15.49 14.42 -15.41
N PRO A 256 -15.96 13.45 -14.59
CA PRO A 256 -15.78 13.48 -13.14
C PRO A 256 -14.39 12.94 -12.76
N ASP A 257 -13.63 13.76 -12.04
CA ASP A 257 -12.40 13.34 -11.38
C ASP A 257 -12.60 13.41 -9.87
N LEU A 258 -12.36 12.29 -9.18
CA LEU A 258 -12.30 12.26 -7.72
C LEU A 258 -10.92 12.74 -7.28
N VAL A 259 -10.88 13.66 -6.33
CA VAL A 259 -9.63 14.18 -5.76
C VAL A 259 -9.60 13.82 -4.28
N GLN A 260 -8.49 13.27 -3.83
CA GLN A 260 -8.23 12.96 -2.42
C GLN A 260 -7.77 14.22 -1.69
N ASP A 261 -8.44 14.62 -0.61
CA ASP A 261 -8.12 15.81 0.19
C ASP A 261 -7.29 15.51 1.43
N LYS A 262 -7.44 14.31 1.99
CA LYS A 262 -6.80 13.88 3.24
C LYS A 262 -6.08 12.56 3.05
N ALA A 263 -5.11 12.29 3.93
CA ALA A 263 -4.49 10.98 4.00
C ALA A 263 -5.55 9.92 4.29
N LEU A 264 -5.29 8.71 3.83
CA LEU A 264 -6.15 7.55 4.03
C LEU A 264 -5.45 6.63 5.03
N ASP A 265 -6.25 5.95 5.83
CA ASP A 265 -5.80 5.04 6.88
C ASP A 265 -6.82 3.90 6.91
N ARG A 266 -6.39 2.69 6.57
CA ARG A 266 -7.24 1.51 6.47
C ARG A 266 -7.62 0.98 7.85
N GLU A 267 -6.75 1.15 8.84
CA GLU A 267 -6.97 0.78 10.24
C GLU A 267 -8.07 1.65 10.87
N GLU A 268 -8.15 2.93 10.47
CA GLU A 268 -9.22 3.84 10.87
C GLU A 268 -10.51 3.60 10.05
N GLN A 269 -10.41 3.61 8.72
CA GLN A 269 -11.57 3.47 7.84
C GLN A 269 -11.25 2.66 6.55
N PRO A 270 -11.61 1.36 6.51
CA PRO A 270 -11.22 0.47 5.40
C PRO A 270 -12.03 0.68 4.10
N GLU A 271 -13.21 1.31 4.18
CA GLU A 271 -14.02 1.60 3.00
C GLU A 271 -14.83 2.90 3.10
N PHE A 272 -15.06 3.51 1.94
CA PHE A 272 -15.99 4.63 1.76
C PHE A 272 -17.10 4.24 0.80
N SER A 273 -18.34 4.55 1.17
CA SER A 273 -19.52 4.42 0.30
C SER A 273 -20.08 5.81 0.02
N LEU A 274 -19.79 6.33 -1.18
CA LEU A 274 -20.20 7.66 -1.61
C LEU A 274 -21.24 7.57 -2.72
N THR A 275 -22.07 8.61 -2.87
CA THR A 275 -22.99 8.74 -4.01
C THR A 275 -22.44 9.75 -4.99
N LEU A 276 -22.11 9.33 -6.20
CA LEU A 276 -21.77 10.21 -7.32
C LEU A 276 -23.04 10.64 -8.03
N MET A 277 -23.24 11.95 -8.19
CA MET A 277 -24.41 12.53 -8.83
C MET A 277 -23.99 13.39 -10.03
N ALA A 278 -24.57 13.11 -11.18
CA ALA A 278 -24.52 13.92 -12.39
C ALA A 278 -25.75 14.82 -12.46
N LEU A 279 -25.56 16.09 -12.82
CA LEU A 279 -26.60 17.10 -12.95
C LEU A 279 -26.52 17.71 -14.35
N ASP A 280 -27.66 17.80 -15.01
CA ASP A 280 -27.83 18.58 -16.23
C ASP A 280 -27.90 20.09 -15.93
N GLY A 281 -28.13 20.91 -16.96
CA GLY A 281 -28.32 22.35 -16.84
C GLY A 281 -29.74 22.84 -17.11
N GLY A 282 -30.72 21.94 -17.19
CA GLY A 282 -32.10 22.30 -17.47
C GLY A 282 -32.80 22.99 -16.29
N SER A 283 -34.04 23.43 -16.51
CA SER A 283 -34.87 24.08 -15.50
C SER A 283 -36.30 23.51 -15.50
N PRO A 284 -36.64 22.60 -14.56
CA PRO A 284 -35.83 22.13 -13.44
C PRO A 284 -34.67 21.22 -13.89
N PRO A 285 -33.56 21.16 -13.14
CA PRO A 285 -32.46 20.26 -13.46
C PRO A 285 -32.83 18.81 -13.15
N ARG A 286 -32.37 17.88 -13.98
CA ARG A 286 -32.50 16.43 -13.77
C ARG A 286 -31.14 15.84 -13.42
N SER A 287 -31.18 14.66 -12.81
CA SER A 287 -30.00 14.08 -12.18
C SER A 287 -29.95 12.57 -12.31
N GLY A 288 -28.74 12.05 -12.44
CA GLY A 288 -28.42 10.62 -12.33
C GLY A 288 -27.49 10.35 -11.16
N THR A 289 -27.63 9.18 -10.54
CA THR A 289 -26.77 8.77 -9.41
C THR A 289 -26.14 7.40 -9.63
N SER A 290 -24.92 7.23 -9.12
CA SER A 290 -24.23 5.94 -9.03
C SER A 290 -23.53 5.80 -7.68
N MET A 291 -23.48 4.58 -7.15
CA MET A 291 -22.76 4.29 -5.91
C MET A 291 -21.26 4.17 -6.20
N LEU A 292 -20.45 4.97 -5.53
CA LEU A 292 -18.99 4.89 -5.58
C LEU A 292 -18.50 4.20 -4.30
N ARG A 293 -18.09 2.95 -4.44
CA ARG A 293 -17.47 2.16 -3.38
C ARG A 293 -15.96 2.24 -3.50
N ILE A 294 -15.31 2.81 -2.49
CA ILE A 294 -13.86 2.96 -2.43
C ILE A 294 -13.34 2.00 -1.36
N LEU A 295 -12.52 1.04 -1.77
CA LEU A 295 -11.81 0.14 -0.86
C LEU A 295 -10.40 0.66 -0.63
N ILE A 296 -10.04 0.85 0.64
CA ILE A 296 -8.68 1.20 1.01
C ILE A 296 -7.84 -0.08 1.02
N MET A 297 -6.76 -0.08 0.25
CA MET A 297 -5.85 -1.20 0.14
C MET A 297 -4.75 -1.06 1.19
N ASP A 298 -4.57 -2.14 1.92
CA ASP A 298 -3.56 -2.33 2.96
C ASP A 298 -2.14 -2.15 2.41
N VAL A 299 -1.33 -1.43 3.16
CA VAL A 299 0.10 -1.20 2.97
C VAL A 299 0.77 -1.51 4.30
N ASN A 300 1.96 -2.11 4.26
CA ASN A 300 2.69 -2.49 5.46
C ASN A 300 3.31 -1.27 6.17
N ASP A 301 2.52 -0.51 6.91
CA ASP A 301 2.94 0.71 7.61
C ASP A 301 2.83 0.63 9.14
N ASN A 302 2.27 -0.46 9.68
CA ASN A 302 2.35 -0.79 11.09
C ASN A 302 3.35 -1.92 11.33
N ALA A 303 4.06 -1.86 12.46
CA ALA A 303 5.01 -2.91 12.86
C ALA A 303 4.38 -3.74 13.99
N PRO A 304 4.72 -5.04 14.11
CA PRO A 304 4.19 -5.88 15.18
C PRO A 304 4.54 -5.33 16.57
N GLU A 305 3.56 -5.21 17.46
CA GLU A 305 3.77 -4.73 18.82
C GLU A 305 3.52 -5.84 19.85
N PHE A 306 4.48 -6.07 20.76
CA PHE A 306 4.30 -7.01 21.87
C PHE A 306 3.27 -6.52 22.88
N VAL A 307 2.32 -7.38 23.24
CA VAL A 307 1.22 -7.05 24.18
C VAL A 307 1.72 -6.73 25.59
N HIS A 308 2.82 -7.37 25.99
CA HIS A 308 3.52 -7.08 27.23
C HIS A 308 5.01 -6.93 26.94
N THR A 309 5.68 -6.02 27.63
CA THR A 309 7.14 -5.95 27.66
C THR A 309 7.56 -5.14 28.89
N PRO A 310 8.44 -5.65 29.78
CA PRO A 310 9.01 -6.99 29.74
C PRO A 310 8.00 -8.10 30.11
N TYR A 311 8.29 -9.34 29.69
CA TYR A 311 7.68 -10.55 30.23
C TYR A 311 8.56 -11.09 31.35
N GLU A 312 7.99 -11.38 32.52
CA GLU A 312 8.73 -11.93 33.66
C GLU A 312 8.20 -13.32 34.02
N VAL A 313 9.09 -14.30 34.18
CA VAL A 313 8.73 -15.68 34.52
C VAL A 313 9.77 -16.31 35.44
N GLN A 314 9.31 -17.19 36.32
CA GLN A 314 10.16 -18.01 37.19
C GLN A 314 10.15 -19.46 36.72
N VAL A 315 11.33 -20.07 36.60
CA VAL A 315 11.51 -21.45 36.12
C VAL A 315 12.42 -22.20 37.09
N LEU A 316 11.96 -23.36 37.57
CA LEU A 316 12.77 -24.24 38.42
C LEU A 316 13.99 -24.76 37.64
N GLU A 317 15.16 -24.80 38.26
CA GLU A 317 16.37 -25.24 37.56
C GLU A 317 16.31 -26.70 37.06
N ASN A 318 15.59 -27.54 37.81
CA ASN A 318 15.39 -28.95 37.48
C ASN A 318 14.28 -29.20 36.43
N SER A 319 13.79 -28.13 35.77
CA SER A 319 12.76 -28.23 34.74
C SER A 319 13.20 -29.18 33.60
N PRO A 320 12.33 -30.09 33.14
CA PRO A 320 12.68 -31.00 32.05
C PRO A 320 13.01 -30.28 30.75
N LEU A 321 13.89 -30.87 29.94
CA LEU A 321 14.15 -30.40 28.58
C LEU A 321 12.86 -30.41 27.75
N HIS A 322 12.73 -29.44 26.86
CA HIS A 322 11.58 -29.19 25.99
C HIS A 322 10.28 -28.80 26.70
N SER A 323 10.35 -28.50 28.01
CA SER A 323 9.24 -27.90 28.73
C SER A 323 8.93 -26.49 28.19
N PRO A 324 7.64 -26.12 28.11
CA PRO A 324 7.25 -24.75 27.77
C PRO A 324 7.53 -23.83 28.97
N ILE A 325 8.08 -22.66 28.69
CA ILE A 325 8.40 -21.63 29.70
C ILE A 325 7.28 -20.60 29.72
N LEU A 326 7.05 -19.94 28.58
CA LEU A 326 5.98 -18.96 28.39
C LEU A 326 5.67 -18.80 26.90
N THR A 327 4.52 -18.21 26.59
CA THR A 327 4.13 -17.85 25.22
C THR A 327 4.06 -16.33 25.11
N VAL A 328 4.86 -15.75 24.21
CA VAL A 328 4.83 -14.32 23.93
C VAL A 328 3.77 -14.02 22.87
N LEU A 329 3.22 -12.81 22.92
CA LEU A 329 2.22 -12.36 21.95
C LEU A 329 2.58 -10.98 21.44
N ALA A 330 2.70 -10.86 20.12
CA ALA A 330 2.71 -9.60 19.40
C ALA A 330 1.49 -9.51 18.48
N ARG A 331 1.03 -8.29 18.23
CA ARG A 331 -0.10 -7.98 17.37
C ARG A 331 0.33 -6.98 16.32
N ASP A 332 -0.07 -7.25 15.10
CA ASP A 332 0.00 -6.32 13.99
C ASP A 332 -1.43 -5.96 13.58
N VAL A 333 -1.66 -4.68 13.30
CA VAL A 333 -2.98 -4.14 12.94
C VAL A 333 -3.22 -4.17 11.43
N ASP A 334 -2.19 -4.43 10.64
CA ASP A 334 -2.26 -4.57 9.19
C ASP A 334 -3.04 -5.85 8.80
N ALA A 335 -3.49 -5.94 7.54
CA ALA A 335 -4.28 -7.06 7.06
C ALA A 335 -3.45 -8.14 6.34
N GLY A 336 -4.01 -9.35 6.26
CA GLY A 336 -3.43 -10.42 5.44
C GLY A 336 -1.98 -10.78 5.81
N ASN A 337 -1.08 -10.70 4.83
CA ASN A 337 0.33 -11.05 5.03
C ASN A 337 1.08 -9.99 5.84
N PHE A 338 0.69 -8.73 5.75
CA PHE A 338 1.27 -7.63 6.53
C PHE A 338 0.86 -7.72 8.00
N GLY A 339 -0.32 -8.27 8.30
CA GLY A 339 -0.72 -8.60 9.68
C GLY A 339 -0.15 -9.91 10.26
N THR A 340 0.58 -10.71 9.48
CA THR A 340 1.02 -12.06 9.91
C THR A 340 2.38 -11.98 10.60
N VAL A 341 2.40 -12.30 11.90
CA VAL A 341 3.60 -12.17 12.75
C VAL A 341 4.39 -13.48 12.83
N SER A 342 5.71 -13.35 12.75
CA SER A 342 6.69 -14.40 13.03
C SER A 342 7.61 -14.01 14.19
N TYR A 343 7.94 -14.97 15.07
CA TYR A 343 8.71 -14.71 16.29
C TYR A 343 10.15 -15.25 16.20
N GLY A 344 11.10 -14.54 16.79
CA GLY A 344 12.51 -14.92 16.83
C GLY A 344 13.24 -14.44 18.08
N LEU A 345 14.40 -15.03 18.34
CA LEU A 345 15.35 -14.53 19.34
C LEU A 345 16.19 -13.42 18.71
N PHE A 346 16.20 -12.24 19.31
CA PHE A 346 16.90 -11.07 18.79
C PHE A 346 18.26 -10.92 19.45
N GLN A 347 19.34 -10.85 18.66
CA GLN A 347 20.72 -10.62 19.13
C GLN A 347 21.14 -11.49 20.34
N ALA A 348 20.53 -12.67 20.48
CA ALA A 348 20.76 -13.56 21.59
C ALA A 348 22.21 -14.06 21.63
N SER A 349 22.79 -14.10 22.83
CA SER A 349 24.10 -14.73 23.06
C SER A 349 24.04 -16.22 22.72
N GLU A 350 25.20 -16.84 22.44
CA GLU A 350 25.26 -18.28 22.18
C GLU A 350 24.74 -19.11 23.35
N GLU A 351 24.90 -18.63 24.59
CA GLU A 351 24.32 -19.27 25.77
C GLU A 351 22.78 -19.25 25.72
N ILE A 352 22.16 -18.13 25.33
CA ILE A 352 20.70 -18.02 25.22
C ILE A 352 20.17 -18.91 24.09
N LYS A 353 20.81 -18.89 22.91
CA LYS A 353 20.39 -19.72 21.75
C LYS A 353 20.49 -21.22 22.02
N GLN A 354 21.44 -21.63 22.87
CA GLN A 354 21.57 -23.03 23.29
C GLN A 354 20.56 -23.40 24.38
N THR A 355 20.16 -22.43 25.22
CA THR A 355 19.31 -22.67 26.39
C THR A 355 17.82 -22.58 26.09
N PHE A 356 17.42 -21.68 25.19
CA PHE A 356 16.03 -21.46 24.83
C PHE A 356 15.82 -21.53 23.33
N SER A 357 14.66 -22.03 22.92
CA SER A 357 14.14 -21.90 21.57
C SER A 357 12.78 -21.21 21.60
N ILE A 358 12.47 -20.48 20.53
CA ILE A 358 11.16 -19.85 20.32
C ILE A 358 10.52 -20.44 19.07
N ASN A 359 9.23 -20.75 19.15
CA ASN A 359 8.47 -21.19 17.99
C ASN A 359 8.03 -19.99 17.15
N GLU A 360 8.42 -19.98 15.87
CA GLU A 360 8.21 -18.86 14.95
C GLU A 360 6.74 -18.48 14.75
N VAL A 361 5.79 -19.41 14.93
CA VAL A 361 4.36 -19.17 14.66
C VAL A 361 3.58 -18.88 15.94
N THR A 362 3.87 -19.63 17.01
CA THR A 362 3.09 -19.57 18.26
C THR A 362 3.67 -18.61 19.29
N GLY A 363 4.95 -18.23 19.17
CA GLY A 363 5.65 -17.45 20.20
C GLY A 363 5.94 -18.26 21.47
N GLU A 364 5.77 -19.58 21.48
CA GLU A 364 6.11 -20.41 22.63
C GLU A 364 7.64 -20.53 22.80
N ILE A 365 8.13 -20.11 23.96
CA ILE A 365 9.53 -20.28 24.38
C ILE A 365 9.65 -21.59 25.15
N ARG A 366 10.62 -22.43 24.77
CA ARG A 366 10.88 -23.74 25.38
C ARG A 366 12.33 -23.87 25.83
N LEU A 367 12.53 -24.71 26.84
CA LEU A 367 13.85 -25.04 27.34
C LEU A 367 14.56 -26.06 26.44
N THR A 368 15.80 -25.80 26.03
CA THR A 368 16.62 -26.71 25.20
C THR A 368 17.89 -27.20 25.89
N LYS A 369 18.33 -26.53 26.96
CA LYS A 369 19.46 -26.92 27.81
C LYS A 369 18.99 -26.94 29.26
N LYS A 370 19.59 -27.81 30.09
CA LYS A 370 19.29 -27.81 31.53
C LYS A 370 19.74 -26.49 32.16
N LEU A 371 18.95 -26.02 33.11
CA LEU A 371 19.28 -24.86 33.93
C LEU A 371 20.10 -25.34 35.14
N ASP A 372 20.88 -24.41 35.69
CA ASP A 372 21.71 -24.59 36.88
C ASP A 372 21.75 -23.23 37.57
N PHE A 373 21.10 -23.13 38.74
CA PHE A 373 20.96 -21.91 39.50
C PHE A 373 22.31 -21.42 40.04
N GLU A 374 23.20 -22.33 40.42
CA GLU A 374 24.56 -22.04 40.86
C GLU A 374 25.40 -21.43 39.72
N GLN A 375 25.07 -21.74 38.47
CA GLN A 375 25.73 -21.18 37.29
C GLN A 375 25.13 -19.85 36.81
N ILE A 376 23.83 -19.81 36.51
CA ILE A 376 23.13 -18.63 35.97
C ILE A 376 21.77 -18.47 36.65
N LYS A 377 21.61 -17.35 37.37
CA LYS A 377 20.40 -17.06 38.16
C LYS A 377 19.28 -16.39 37.38
N SER A 378 19.60 -15.70 36.31
CA SER A 378 18.62 -14.98 35.49
C SER A 378 19.10 -14.83 34.05
N TYR A 379 18.16 -14.95 33.12
CA TYR A 379 18.38 -14.72 31.69
C TYR A 379 17.55 -13.53 31.22
N HIS A 380 18.20 -12.62 30.51
CA HIS A 380 17.56 -11.53 29.79
C HIS A 380 17.56 -11.87 28.30
N VAL A 381 16.40 -12.25 27.78
CA VAL A 381 16.22 -12.69 26.40
C VAL A 381 15.51 -11.59 25.63
N GLU A 382 16.19 -11.03 24.63
CA GLU A 382 15.55 -10.14 23.66
C GLU A 382 14.85 -10.97 22.59
N ILE A 383 13.61 -10.60 22.29
CA ILE A 383 12.77 -11.26 21.29
C ILE A 383 12.37 -10.24 20.23
N GLU A 384 12.17 -10.73 19.02
CA GLU A 384 11.69 -9.95 17.87
C GLU A 384 10.44 -10.60 17.29
N ALA A 385 9.48 -9.76 16.92
CA ALA A 385 8.30 -10.12 16.16
C ALA A 385 8.39 -9.39 14.82
N THR A 386 8.35 -10.13 13.71
CA THR A 386 8.50 -9.60 12.34
C THR A 386 7.28 -9.96 11.52
N ASP A 387 6.70 -8.97 10.84
CA ASP A 387 5.56 -9.18 9.94
C ASP A 387 5.99 -9.82 8.61
N GLY A 388 5.02 -10.05 7.71
CA GLY A 388 5.30 -10.55 6.37
C GLY A 388 5.89 -9.52 5.39
N GLY A 389 5.94 -8.23 5.75
CA GLY A 389 6.51 -7.13 4.97
C GLY A 389 7.95 -6.75 5.35
N GLY A 390 8.44 -7.23 6.49
CA GLY A 390 9.76 -6.98 7.06
C GLY A 390 9.82 -5.91 8.16
N LEU A 391 8.71 -5.32 8.62
CA LEU A 391 8.76 -4.47 9.83
C LEU A 391 8.80 -5.36 11.07
N SER A 392 9.51 -4.89 12.10
CA SER A 392 9.71 -5.66 13.32
C SER A 392 9.57 -4.83 14.59
N GLY A 393 9.00 -5.47 15.62
CA GLY A 393 8.95 -4.99 16.99
C GLY A 393 9.80 -5.85 17.91
N LYS A 394 10.27 -5.24 19.00
CA LYS A 394 11.16 -5.90 19.97
C LYS A 394 10.53 -5.97 21.34
N GLY A 395 10.80 -7.06 22.05
CA GLY A 395 10.36 -7.30 23.42
C GLY A 395 11.50 -7.84 24.27
N THR A 396 11.31 -7.83 25.58
CA THR A 396 12.27 -8.41 26.52
C THR A 396 11.57 -9.45 27.40
N VAL A 397 12.23 -10.58 27.61
CA VAL A 397 11.81 -11.65 28.52
C VAL A 397 12.87 -11.81 29.60
N VAL A 398 12.45 -11.76 30.86
CA VAL A 398 13.29 -12.00 32.03
C VAL A 398 12.88 -13.35 32.62
N ILE A 399 13.81 -14.29 32.59
CA ILE A 399 13.62 -15.65 33.11
C ILE A 399 14.46 -15.76 34.38
N GLU A 400 13.80 -15.78 35.53
CA GLU A 400 14.44 -16.02 36.83
C GLU A 400 14.51 -17.52 37.09
N VAL A 401 15.71 -18.03 37.36
CA VAL A 401 15.90 -19.43 37.74
C VAL A 401 15.63 -19.56 39.24
N VAL A 402 14.84 -20.57 39.60
CA VAL A 402 14.49 -20.86 41.00
C VAL A 402 15.33 -22.04 41.48
N ASP A 403 16.07 -21.80 42.55
CA ASP A 403 16.93 -22.74 43.28
C ASP A 403 16.13 -23.94 43.81
N VAL A 404 16.61 -25.14 43.53
CA VAL A 404 16.16 -26.43 44.01
C VAL A 404 17.31 -27.10 44.74
N ASN A 405 17.06 -27.61 45.95
CA ASN A 405 18.05 -28.33 46.73
C ASN A 405 18.51 -29.63 46.03
N ASP A 406 19.57 -29.53 45.22
CA ASP A 406 20.13 -30.63 44.45
C ASP A 406 21.64 -30.84 44.69
N ASN A 407 22.30 -29.95 45.43
CA ASN A 407 23.67 -30.12 45.87
C ASN A 407 23.73 -30.61 47.33
N ALA A 408 24.29 -31.80 47.54
CA ALA A 408 24.51 -32.28 48.91
C ALA A 408 25.69 -31.56 49.58
N PRO A 409 25.64 -31.32 50.91
CA PRO A 409 26.75 -30.70 51.65
C PRO A 409 28.08 -31.47 51.49
N GLU A 410 29.12 -30.78 51.05
CA GLU A 410 30.49 -31.30 50.92
C GLU A 410 31.31 -31.03 52.19
N LEU A 411 31.94 -32.07 52.75
CA LEU A 411 32.83 -31.99 53.90
C LEU A 411 34.31 -32.05 53.47
N THR A 412 35.09 -31.02 53.79
CA THR A 412 36.54 -30.96 53.54
C THR A 412 37.32 -30.93 54.84
N ILE A 413 38.27 -31.86 55.00
CA ILE A 413 39.10 -31.99 56.21
C ILE A 413 40.56 -31.61 55.88
N PRO A 414 40.96 -30.33 56.03
CA PRO A 414 42.34 -29.88 55.76
C PRO A 414 43.37 -30.43 56.76
N SER A 415 43.00 -30.65 58.02
CA SER A 415 43.92 -31.17 59.03
C SER A 415 43.27 -32.24 59.90
N LEU A 416 44.01 -33.32 60.14
CA LEU A 416 43.61 -34.44 60.98
C LEU A 416 44.81 -34.93 61.78
N THR A 417 44.66 -34.96 63.11
CA THR A 417 45.64 -35.53 64.03
C THR A 417 45.29 -36.99 64.29
N CYS A 418 46.16 -37.90 63.84
CA CYS A 418 45.92 -39.35 63.92
C CYS A 418 46.25 -39.99 65.27
N SER A 419 47.07 -39.32 66.07
CA SER A 419 47.47 -39.77 67.40
C SER A 419 47.20 -38.65 68.38
N ILE A 420 46.21 -38.85 69.24
CA ILE A 420 45.87 -37.92 70.32
C ILE A 420 46.58 -38.43 71.58
N PRO A 421 47.47 -37.63 72.21
CA PRO A 421 48.06 -38.00 73.49
C PRO A 421 46.98 -38.20 74.56
N GLU A 422 47.06 -39.29 75.30
CA GLU A 422 46.23 -39.50 76.49
C GLU A 422 46.55 -38.44 77.56
N ASN A 423 45.59 -38.17 78.44
CA ASN A 423 45.71 -37.16 79.51
C ASN A 423 45.93 -35.70 79.05
N ALA A 424 45.96 -35.42 77.74
CA ALA A 424 46.08 -34.07 77.23
C ALA A 424 44.75 -33.31 77.35
N PRO A 425 44.74 -32.11 77.96
CA PRO A 425 43.53 -31.28 78.02
C PRO A 425 43.25 -30.62 76.67
N GLU A 426 41.97 -30.57 76.28
CA GLU A 426 41.45 -29.83 75.10
C GLU A 426 42.33 -29.92 73.83
N THR A 427 42.56 -31.13 73.35
CA THR A 427 43.39 -31.36 72.16
C THR A 427 42.56 -31.20 70.87
N VAL A 428 43.07 -30.41 69.93
CA VAL A 428 42.48 -30.28 68.59
C VAL A 428 42.74 -31.55 67.79
N VAL A 429 41.65 -32.23 67.45
CA VAL A 429 41.66 -33.49 66.69
C VAL A 429 41.65 -33.23 65.19
N SER A 430 40.80 -32.31 64.75
CA SER A 430 40.65 -31.99 63.34
C SER A 430 40.05 -30.60 63.16
N ILE A 431 40.43 -29.94 62.06
CA ILE A 431 39.73 -28.77 61.56
C ILE A 431 39.09 -29.18 60.24
N PHE A 432 37.81 -28.91 60.08
CA PHE A 432 37.07 -29.20 58.87
C PHE A 432 36.15 -28.06 58.45
N ARG A 433 35.85 -28.02 57.16
CA ARG A 433 34.98 -27.05 56.53
C ARG A 433 33.84 -27.80 55.85
N ILE A 434 32.63 -27.28 55.97
CA ILE A 434 31.48 -27.74 55.18
C ILE A 434 31.17 -26.71 54.10
N ARG A 435 30.67 -27.18 52.96
CA ARG A 435 30.23 -26.31 51.88
C ARG A 435 29.00 -26.93 51.23
N ASP A 436 27.96 -26.13 51.13
CA ASP A 436 26.83 -26.38 50.24
C ASP A 436 26.91 -25.36 49.10
N ARG A 437 26.50 -25.76 47.90
CA ARG A 437 26.51 -24.87 46.73
C ARG A 437 25.17 -24.15 46.57
N ASP A 438 24.10 -24.72 47.08
CA ASP A 438 22.76 -24.15 47.03
C ASP A 438 22.69 -22.81 47.79
N SER A 439 21.68 -22.02 47.50
CA SER A 439 21.44 -20.73 48.14
C SER A 439 20.29 -20.77 49.14
N GLY A 440 20.07 -19.66 49.84
CA GLY A 440 18.97 -19.52 50.80
C GLY A 440 19.01 -20.58 51.91
N ASP A 441 17.85 -21.19 52.15
CA ASP A 441 17.71 -22.28 53.13
C ASP A 441 18.18 -23.63 52.59
N ASN A 442 18.22 -23.83 51.26
CA ASN A 442 18.76 -25.05 50.64
C ASN A 442 20.25 -25.22 51.00
N GLY A 443 21.01 -24.12 50.96
CA GLY A 443 22.42 -24.10 51.37
C GLY A 443 22.68 -24.01 52.88
N ARG A 444 21.65 -24.07 53.73
CA ARG A 444 21.81 -23.97 55.19
C ARG A 444 22.17 -25.33 55.79
N MET A 445 23.40 -25.43 56.29
CA MET A 445 23.94 -26.67 56.85
C MET A 445 24.04 -26.65 58.38
N VAL A 446 23.80 -27.80 59.01
CA VAL A 446 24.06 -28.04 60.44
C VAL A 446 24.91 -29.31 60.61
N CYS A 447 25.93 -29.23 61.46
CA CYS A 447 26.81 -30.37 61.79
C CYS A 447 26.47 -30.94 63.15
N SER A 448 26.49 -32.27 63.26
CA SER A 448 26.34 -32.98 64.54
C SER A 448 27.34 -34.13 64.66
N ILE A 449 27.68 -34.48 65.90
CA ILE A 449 28.45 -35.67 66.27
C ILE A 449 27.66 -36.48 67.30
N PRO A 450 27.84 -37.81 67.37
CA PRO A 450 27.17 -38.62 68.38
C PRO A 450 27.54 -38.18 69.81
N ASP A 451 26.53 -38.00 70.68
CA ASP A 451 26.68 -37.54 72.07
C ASP A 451 27.49 -38.51 72.97
N ASN A 452 27.75 -39.73 72.51
CA ASN A 452 28.50 -40.75 73.27
C ASN A 452 30.03 -40.67 73.07
N LEU A 453 30.50 -39.68 72.30
CA LEU A 453 31.92 -39.48 72.02
C LEU A 453 32.48 -38.31 72.87
N PRO A 454 33.72 -38.42 73.37
CA PRO A 454 34.36 -37.42 74.23
C PRO A 454 34.95 -36.28 73.39
N PHE A 455 34.22 -35.86 72.36
CA PHE A 455 34.62 -34.82 71.43
C PHE A 455 33.52 -33.78 71.35
N ILE A 456 33.90 -32.52 71.16
CA ILE A 456 32.98 -31.40 70.94
C ILE A 456 33.33 -30.70 69.63
N LEU A 457 32.30 -30.32 68.88
CA LEU A 457 32.41 -29.43 67.73
C LEU A 457 32.37 -27.98 68.19
N LYS A 458 33.48 -27.27 68.07
CA LYS A 458 33.57 -25.82 68.30
C LYS A 458 33.47 -25.09 66.95
N PRO A 459 32.40 -24.31 66.68
CA PRO A 459 32.36 -23.46 65.48
C PRO A 459 33.40 -22.34 65.62
N THR A 460 34.27 -22.19 64.63
CA THR A 460 35.34 -21.16 64.65
C THR A 460 35.02 -19.97 63.76
N PHE A 461 34.62 -20.25 62.52
CA PHE A 461 34.17 -19.26 61.54
C PHE A 461 32.96 -19.80 60.76
N LYS A 462 32.31 -18.97 59.93
CA LYS A 462 31.18 -19.39 59.09
C LYS A 462 31.58 -20.63 58.27
N ASN A 463 30.90 -21.75 58.53
CA ASN A 463 31.10 -23.06 57.91
C ASN A 463 32.47 -23.73 58.20
N PHE A 464 33.19 -23.29 59.23
CA PHE A 464 34.42 -23.92 59.74
C PHE A 464 34.24 -24.41 61.17
N TYR A 465 34.63 -25.65 61.41
CA TYR A 465 34.47 -26.34 62.69
C TYR A 465 35.78 -26.97 63.13
N THR A 466 36.02 -26.91 64.43
CA THR A 466 37.16 -27.58 65.07
C THR A 466 36.63 -28.67 65.98
N LEU A 467 37.07 -29.90 65.74
CA LEU A 467 36.81 -31.05 66.61
C LEU A 467 37.87 -31.06 67.72
N VAL A 468 37.43 -30.96 68.98
CA VAL A 468 38.31 -30.88 70.16
C VAL A 468 37.90 -31.98 71.15
N THR A 469 38.84 -32.53 71.92
CA THR A 469 38.50 -33.41 73.04
C THR A 469 37.77 -32.64 74.13
N GLU A 470 36.65 -33.19 74.62
CA GLU A 470 35.87 -32.60 75.72
C GLU A 470 36.60 -32.70 77.06
N SER A 471 37.22 -33.85 77.30
CA SER A 471 37.99 -34.15 78.50
C SER A 471 39.27 -34.89 78.15
N PRO A 472 40.25 -34.97 79.07
CA PRO A 472 41.41 -35.83 78.89
C PRO A 472 40.97 -37.26 78.56
N LEU A 473 41.54 -37.82 77.50
CA LEU A 473 41.22 -39.18 77.07
C LEU A 473 42.02 -40.17 77.90
N ASP A 474 41.34 -41.22 78.36
CA ASP A 474 41.94 -42.35 79.04
C ASP A 474 41.95 -43.56 78.09
N ARG A 475 43.14 -44.08 77.78
CA ARG A 475 43.30 -45.14 76.79
C ARG A 475 42.64 -46.44 77.25
N GLU A 476 42.78 -46.78 78.52
CA GLU A 476 42.29 -48.02 79.13
C GLU A 476 40.76 -48.09 79.10
N SER A 477 40.06 -46.97 79.28
CA SER A 477 38.59 -46.90 79.25
C SER A 477 37.94 -47.25 77.90
N ARG A 478 38.66 -47.14 76.77
CA ARG A 478 38.09 -47.32 75.42
C ARG A 478 38.86 -48.28 74.51
N ALA A 479 40.11 -48.63 74.84
CA ALA A 479 40.92 -49.57 74.04
C ALA A 479 40.38 -51.01 74.02
N GLU A 480 39.50 -51.39 74.95
CA GLU A 480 38.90 -52.73 74.98
C GLU A 480 37.74 -52.92 73.99
N THR A 481 37.14 -51.84 73.45
CA THR A 481 35.99 -51.95 72.54
C THR A 481 36.31 -51.96 71.04
N GLN A 482 37.58 -51.80 70.63
CA GLN A 482 37.99 -51.79 69.21
C GLN A 482 39.29 -52.53 68.90
N ARG A 483 39.80 -53.37 69.81
CA ARG A 483 40.99 -54.20 69.56
C ARG A 483 40.81 -55.26 68.47
N GLU A 484 39.60 -55.51 67.99
CA GLU A 484 39.32 -56.45 66.88
C GLU A 484 39.00 -55.81 65.51
N LYS A 485 38.96 -54.48 65.36
CA LYS A 485 38.62 -53.84 64.06
C LYS A 485 39.64 -52.86 63.47
N LEU A 486 40.80 -52.70 64.12
CA LEU A 486 41.83 -51.75 63.69
C LEU A 486 43.22 -52.40 63.55
N LYS A 487 43.28 -53.65 63.09
CA LYS A 487 44.46 -54.13 62.37
C LYS A 487 44.27 -53.78 60.89
N GLU A 488 45.19 -52.95 60.40
CA GLU A 488 45.40 -52.60 58.99
C GLU A 488 44.45 -51.56 58.38
N SER A 489 44.74 -50.28 58.62
CA SER A 489 44.53 -49.27 57.57
C SER A 489 45.63 -48.20 57.65
N PRO A 490 46.55 -48.12 56.68
CA PRO A 490 47.60 -47.09 56.64
C PRO A 490 47.06 -45.68 56.41
N ASN A 491 45.77 -45.55 56.07
CA ASN A 491 45.08 -44.30 55.86
C ASN A 491 44.17 -43.99 57.05
N CYS A 492 44.66 -43.14 57.94
CA CYS A 492 43.94 -42.57 59.08
C CYS A 492 42.58 -41.92 58.73
N ARG A 493 42.31 -41.67 57.44
CA ARG A 493 41.03 -41.15 56.93
C ARG A 493 39.83 -42.10 57.08
N SER A 494 40.05 -43.40 57.22
CA SER A 494 38.95 -44.40 57.18
C SER A 494 38.32 -44.72 58.55
N SER A 495 38.90 -44.25 59.66
CA SER A 495 38.68 -44.90 60.96
C SER A 495 38.23 -43.99 62.12
N PHE A 496 38.05 -42.68 61.90
CA PHE A 496 37.67 -41.76 62.99
C PHE A 496 36.33 -41.07 62.73
N VAL A 497 35.43 -41.22 63.71
CA VAL A 497 34.16 -40.49 63.92
C VAL A 497 33.25 -40.39 62.69
N ARG A 498 32.10 -41.06 62.73
CA ARG A 498 31.00 -40.75 61.80
C ARG A 498 30.47 -39.37 62.12
N LEU A 499 30.94 -38.37 61.37
CA LEU A 499 30.36 -37.04 61.31
C LEU A 499 29.11 -37.09 60.45
N SER A 500 27.99 -36.63 61.00
CA SER A 500 26.74 -36.48 60.27
C SER A 500 26.52 -34.99 60.02
N VAL A 501 26.70 -34.60 58.76
CA VAL A 501 26.27 -33.29 58.25
C VAL A 501 24.86 -33.50 57.73
N VAL A 502 23.92 -32.72 58.25
CA VAL A 502 22.50 -32.85 57.91
C VAL A 502 21.98 -31.46 57.57
N PHE A 503 20.97 -31.42 56.69
CA PHE A 503 20.26 -30.18 56.36
C PHE A 503 19.70 -29.52 57.63
N GLY A 504 19.86 -28.20 57.73
CA GLY A 504 19.23 -27.44 58.80
C GLY A 504 17.78 -27.11 58.43
N GLN A 505 16.82 -27.85 58.98
CA GLN A 505 15.42 -27.41 58.99
C GLN A 505 15.21 -26.21 59.91
#